data_AF-A0A5S4GXB2-F1
#
_entry.id   AF-A0A5S4GXB2-F1
#
_cell.length_a   1.000
_cell.length_b   1.000
_cell.length_c   1.000
_cell.angle_alpha   90.00
_cell.angle_beta   90.00
_cell.angle_gamma   90.00
#
_symmetry.space_group_name_H-M   'P 1'
#
loop_
_entity.id
_entity.type
_entity.pdbx_description
1 polymer ?
#
loop_
_entity_poly.entity_id
_entity_poly.type
_entity_poly.pdbx_seq_one_letter_code
_entity_poly.pdbx_strand_id
1 'polypeptide(L)'
;MKLFKSAAFTAVMVLITTVLMVPTQAQAHGVSMFPGARTFLCWQDGLRENGQILPYNPACAAAVNQSGATPLYNWFAVLRSDGAGRTSGFIPDGQLCSGGTGGPYDFSAYNAVRSDWPLTHLTSGASIQMRHSNWAQHPGAFNYYVTKNGWNPDGPLKWSDLEPFGSVTNPPANGGPGGLNYYYWNAQLPSGKTGRHIIYTHWIRSDSNENFYSCSDVVFDGGNGQVTGVGPGGSTPTATPTVTPTGPTPTGACTATWKATNTGWAGHFQGEVTVKNTSTAGINGWTVNWTYSGGQGFDGAPWNGVLSGQPPNVSVKNAGYNGQLAPNATTTFGFNATGSIPSPAPTLTCTSP
;
A
#
# COMPACT_ATOMS: atom_id res chain seq x y z
N MET A 1 16.48 69.29 -62.73
CA MET A 1 15.29 69.72 -61.94
C MET A 1 14.13 68.80 -62.30
N LYS A 2 13.47 68.17 -61.31
CA LYS A 2 12.32 67.21 -61.38
C LYS A 2 12.72 65.76 -61.77
N LEU A 3 12.80 64.82 -60.79
CA LEU A 3 11.76 63.99 -60.16
C LEU A 3 11.48 62.69 -60.95
N PHE A 4 11.87 61.53 -60.42
CA PHE A 4 11.03 60.32 -60.40
C PHE A 4 11.37 59.46 -59.17
N LYS A 5 10.31 59.09 -58.45
CA LYS A 5 10.32 58.26 -57.24
C LYS A 5 10.65 56.81 -57.60
N SER A 6 11.36 56.10 -56.73
CA SER A 6 11.30 54.63 -56.68
C SER A 6 11.23 54.21 -55.22
N ALA A 7 10.17 53.48 -54.91
CA ALA A 7 9.86 52.93 -53.59
C ALA A 7 10.04 51.41 -53.62
N ALA A 8 10.41 50.88 -52.45
CA ALA A 8 10.31 49.48 -52.00
C ALA A 8 11.27 48.48 -52.68
N PHE A 9 11.83 47.46 -52.02
CA PHE A 9 11.34 46.66 -50.90
C PHE A 9 12.52 46.21 -50.01
N THR A 10 12.41 46.38 -48.70
CA THR A 10 13.24 45.65 -47.72
C THR A 10 12.46 44.40 -47.32
N ALA A 11 12.86 43.23 -47.83
CA ALA A 11 12.29 41.95 -47.38
C ALA A 11 12.93 41.56 -46.05
N VAL A 12 12.21 41.76 -44.95
CA VAL A 12 12.55 41.17 -43.65
C VAL A 12 11.91 39.77 -43.61
N MET A 13 12.71 38.72 -43.75
CA MET A 13 12.29 37.36 -43.44
C MET A 13 12.18 37.23 -41.91
N VAL A 14 10.95 37.23 -41.38
CA VAL A 14 10.68 36.78 -40.02
C VAL A 14 10.44 35.27 -40.09
N LEU A 15 11.43 34.48 -39.67
CA LEU A 15 11.22 33.07 -39.37
C LEU A 15 10.41 32.98 -38.07
N ILE A 16 9.10 32.76 -38.19
CA ILE A 16 8.26 32.33 -37.06
C ILE A 16 8.46 30.82 -36.92
N THR A 17 9.35 30.39 -36.04
CA THR A 17 9.39 29.01 -35.56
C THR A 17 8.19 28.79 -34.64
N THR A 18 7.09 28.29 -35.21
CA THR A 18 6.01 27.71 -34.40
C THR A 18 6.55 26.48 -33.69
N VAL A 19 6.85 26.62 -32.40
CA VAL A 19 7.05 25.48 -31.50
C VAL A 19 5.69 24.79 -31.40
N LEU A 20 5.52 23.67 -32.11
CA LEU A 20 4.42 22.75 -31.87
C LEU A 20 4.61 22.21 -30.44
N MET A 21 3.94 22.83 -29.47
CA MET A 21 3.73 22.21 -28.17
C MET A 21 2.80 21.01 -28.40
N VAL A 22 3.39 19.85 -28.66
CA VAL A 22 2.66 18.59 -28.56
C VAL A 22 2.23 18.50 -27.09
N PRO A 23 0.92 18.42 -26.77
CA PRO A 23 0.51 18.25 -25.39
C PRO A 23 1.15 16.97 -24.89
N THR A 24 2.00 17.07 -23.87
CA THR A 24 2.47 15.88 -23.14
C THR A 24 1.20 15.23 -22.59
N GLN A 25 0.94 13.98 -22.99
CA GLN A 25 -0.16 13.22 -22.40
C GLN A 25 0.00 13.30 -20.88
N ALA A 26 -0.98 13.90 -20.21
CA ALA A 26 -1.04 13.89 -18.76
C ALA A 26 -1.30 12.44 -18.34
N GLN A 27 -0.21 11.74 -18.05
CA GLN A 27 -0.22 10.37 -17.57
C GLN A 27 -0.78 10.39 -16.15
N ALA A 28 -1.90 9.72 -15.95
CA ALA A 28 -2.31 9.34 -14.61
C ALA A 28 -1.33 8.29 -14.07
N HIS A 29 -1.28 8.10 -12.76
CA HIS A 29 -0.30 7.20 -12.15
C HIS A 29 -0.83 6.71 -10.81
N GLY A 30 -0.94 5.40 -10.66
CA GLY A 30 -1.39 4.75 -9.44
C GLY A 30 -1.42 3.23 -9.55
N VAL A 31 -1.00 2.58 -8.47
CA VAL A 31 -1.26 1.15 -8.20
C VAL A 31 -1.67 1.00 -6.73
N SER A 32 -2.14 -0.18 -6.34
CA SER A 32 -2.55 -0.42 -4.96
C SER A 32 -1.35 -0.33 -4.01
N MET A 33 -1.49 0.46 -2.96
CA MET A 33 -0.53 0.56 -1.87
C MET A 33 -0.94 -0.36 -0.71
N PHE A 34 -2.24 -0.53 -0.48
CA PHE A 34 -2.76 -1.51 0.48
C PHE A 34 -4.06 -2.18 -0.02
N PRO A 35 -4.11 -3.51 -0.11
CA PRO A 35 -2.96 -4.42 -0.08
C PRO A 35 -1.98 -4.08 -1.22
N GLY A 36 -0.67 -4.11 -0.92
CA GLY A 36 0.35 -3.55 -1.82
C GLY A 36 0.50 -4.34 -3.12
N ALA A 37 0.62 -3.63 -4.24
CA ALA A 37 0.85 -4.20 -5.55
C ALA A 37 2.28 -4.75 -5.66
N ARG A 38 2.53 -5.71 -6.56
CA ARG A 38 3.87 -6.25 -6.85
C ARG A 38 4.90 -5.16 -7.12
N THR A 39 4.59 -4.23 -8.04
CA THR A 39 5.51 -3.13 -8.39
C THR A 39 5.79 -2.22 -7.20
N PHE A 40 4.76 -1.88 -6.42
CA PHE A 40 4.91 -1.03 -5.25
C PHE A 40 5.74 -1.71 -4.15
N LEU A 41 5.40 -2.95 -3.76
CA LEU A 41 6.14 -3.67 -2.73
C LEU A 41 7.57 -4.01 -3.16
N CYS A 42 7.82 -4.30 -4.44
CA CYS A 42 9.17 -4.50 -4.95
C CYS A 42 9.98 -3.19 -5.00
N TRP A 43 9.35 -2.06 -5.29
CA TRP A 43 10.00 -0.75 -5.18
C TRP A 43 10.40 -0.49 -3.72
N GLN A 44 9.51 -0.76 -2.76
CA GLN A 44 9.82 -0.62 -1.33
C GLN A 44 10.94 -1.55 -0.86
N ASP A 45 10.90 -2.80 -1.31
CA ASP A 45 11.92 -3.80 -1.02
C ASP A 45 13.30 -3.40 -1.55
N GLY A 46 13.32 -2.85 -2.77
CA GLY A 46 14.54 -2.55 -3.51
C GLY A 46 15.12 -1.16 -3.29
N LEU A 47 14.31 -0.15 -2.97
CA LEU A 47 14.80 1.22 -2.87
C LEU A 47 15.83 1.37 -1.75
N ARG A 48 16.95 2.01 -2.08
CA ARG A 48 18.02 2.36 -1.15
C ARG A 48 18.08 3.87 -0.97
N GLU A 49 18.73 4.31 0.11
CA GLU A 49 18.90 5.74 0.40
C GLU A 49 19.61 6.50 -0.72
N ASN A 50 20.51 5.84 -1.46
CA ASN A 50 21.18 6.41 -2.63
C ASN A 50 20.33 6.40 -3.92
N GLY A 51 19.06 6.00 -3.83
CA GLY A 51 18.13 5.91 -4.95
C GLY A 51 18.28 4.67 -5.83
N GLN A 52 19.21 3.75 -5.52
CA GLN A 52 19.32 2.49 -6.28
C GLN A 52 18.17 1.54 -5.95
N ILE A 53 17.79 0.73 -6.95
CA ILE A 53 16.84 -0.37 -6.80
C ILE A 53 17.64 -1.68 -6.74
N LEU A 54 17.73 -2.26 -5.54
CA LEU A 54 18.46 -3.49 -5.26
C LEU A 54 17.60 -4.45 -4.42
N PRO A 55 16.56 -5.10 -4.96
CA PRO A 55 15.62 -5.89 -4.16
C PRO A 55 16.27 -6.98 -3.30
N TYR A 56 15.77 -7.18 -2.08
CA TYR A 56 16.09 -8.33 -1.24
C TYR A 56 15.25 -9.55 -1.59
N ASN A 57 13.98 -9.32 -1.95
CA ASN A 57 13.04 -10.37 -2.31
C ASN A 57 13.45 -11.06 -3.63
N PRO A 58 13.51 -12.41 -3.69
CA PRO A 58 13.96 -13.11 -4.88
C PRO A 58 13.06 -12.92 -6.12
N ALA A 59 11.75 -12.78 -5.95
CA ALA A 59 10.83 -12.50 -7.05
C ALA A 59 11.04 -11.08 -7.60
N CYS A 60 11.17 -10.10 -6.70
CA CYS A 60 11.47 -8.72 -7.08
C CYS A 60 12.85 -8.60 -7.75
N ALA A 61 13.87 -9.28 -7.23
CA ALA A 61 15.21 -9.31 -7.83
C ALA A 61 15.19 -9.96 -9.21
N ALA A 62 14.45 -11.07 -9.38
CA ALA A 62 14.25 -11.70 -10.68
C ALA A 62 13.52 -10.75 -11.66
N ALA A 63 12.53 -10.00 -11.18
CA ALA A 63 11.82 -9.03 -12.01
C ALA A 63 12.72 -7.88 -12.49
N VAL A 64 13.57 -7.35 -11.61
CA VAL A 64 14.58 -6.34 -11.97
C VAL A 64 15.63 -6.90 -12.93
N ASN A 65 16.05 -8.15 -12.75
CA ASN A 65 17.00 -8.78 -13.67
C ASN A 65 16.42 -8.98 -15.08
N GLN A 66 15.11 -9.23 -15.19
CA GLN A 66 14.44 -9.45 -16.48
C GLN A 66 14.05 -8.13 -17.18
N SER A 67 13.38 -7.21 -16.48
CA SER A 67 12.80 -6.00 -17.08
C SER A 67 13.53 -4.70 -16.71
N GLY A 68 14.66 -4.80 -16.00
CA GLY A 68 15.43 -3.66 -15.51
C GLY A 68 14.78 -2.97 -14.29
N ALA A 69 15.44 -1.91 -13.80
CA ALA A 69 14.98 -1.14 -12.65
C ALA A 69 13.94 -0.05 -12.99
N THR A 70 13.84 0.36 -14.26
CA THR A 70 12.92 1.41 -14.74
C THR A 70 11.47 1.21 -14.31
N PRO A 71 10.90 -0.02 -14.37
CA PRO A 71 9.55 -0.29 -13.86
C PRO A 71 9.37 0.09 -12.38
N LEU A 72 10.39 -0.06 -11.54
CA LEU A 72 10.31 0.28 -10.11
C LEU A 72 10.51 1.77 -9.85
N TYR A 73 11.25 2.50 -10.68
CA TYR A 73 11.21 3.97 -10.63
C TYR A 73 9.86 4.54 -11.04
N ASN A 74 9.08 3.78 -11.80
CA ASN A 74 7.75 4.13 -12.30
C ASN A 74 6.71 3.12 -11.79
N TRP A 75 6.82 2.68 -10.53
CA TRP A 75 6.02 1.59 -9.96
C TRP A 75 4.50 1.81 -10.07
N PHE A 76 4.09 3.07 -10.20
CA PHE A 76 2.72 3.56 -10.36
C PHE A 76 2.22 3.60 -11.82
N ALA A 77 3.03 3.22 -12.81
CA ALA A 77 2.76 3.45 -14.23
C ALA A 77 2.36 2.19 -15.02
N VAL A 78 1.77 1.20 -14.35
CA VAL A 78 1.25 -0.02 -15.00
C VAL A 78 -0.06 0.33 -15.72
N LEU A 79 0.07 0.88 -16.93
CA LEU A 79 -1.02 1.56 -17.62
C LEU A 79 -1.20 1.15 -19.08
N ARG A 80 -2.41 1.40 -19.59
CA ARG A 80 -2.74 1.38 -21.02
C ARG A 80 -3.52 2.64 -21.37
N SER A 81 -2.92 3.52 -22.16
CA SER A 81 -3.58 4.76 -22.63
C SER A 81 -4.80 4.49 -23.51
N ASP A 82 -4.86 3.30 -24.11
CA ASP A 82 -5.97 2.81 -24.92
C ASP A 82 -6.93 1.90 -24.15
N GLY A 83 -6.85 1.76 -22.82
CA GLY A 83 -7.64 0.77 -22.07
C GLY A 83 -9.16 0.84 -22.30
N ALA A 84 -9.76 2.03 -22.17
CA ALA A 84 -11.19 2.31 -22.35
C ALA A 84 -12.13 1.35 -21.58
N GLY A 85 -11.71 0.89 -20.41
CA GLY A 85 -12.42 -0.05 -19.54
C GLY A 85 -12.37 -1.51 -19.99
N ARG A 86 -11.65 -1.82 -21.07
CA ARG A 86 -11.57 -3.18 -21.64
C ARG A 86 -10.75 -4.11 -20.75
N THR A 87 -11.16 -5.38 -20.68
CA THR A 87 -10.55 -6.40 -19.83
C THR A 87 -10.18 -7.65 -20.64
N SER A 88 -10.97 -8.72 -20.53
CA SER A 88 -10.77 -9.97 -21.27
C SER A 88 -10.87 -9.72 -22.78
N GLY A 89 -10.00 -10.37 -23.54
CA GLY A 89 -9.85 -10.16 -24.99
C GLY A 89 -9.02 -8.93 -25.37
N PHE A 90 -8.74 -8.02 -24.43
CA PHE A 90 -7.82 -6.89 -24.65
C PHE A 90 -6.49 -7.07 -23.91
N ILE A 91 -6.53 -7.36 -22.61
CA ILE A 91 -5.37 -7.83 -21.87
C ILE A 91 -5.36 -9.35 -21.95
N PRO A 92 -4.34 -9.98 -22.57
CA PRO A 92 -4.26 -11.44 -22.64
C PRO A 92 -4.15 -12.08 -21.25
N ASP A 93 -4.67 -13.30 -21.12
CA ASP A 93 -4.40 -14.15 -19.97
C ASP A 93 -2.88 -14.29 -19.75
N GLY A 94 -2.46 -14.28 -18.49
CA GLY A 94 -1.05 -14.27 -18.10
C GLY A 94 -0.37 -12.90 -18.19
N GLN A 95 -1.07 -11.84 -18.61
CA GLN A 95 -0.50 -10.49 -18.72
C GLN A 95 -1.21 -9.43 -17.87
N LEU A 96 -2.07 -9.87 -16.95
CA LEU A 96 -2.91 -8.96 -16.14
C LEU A 96 -2.04 -8.04 -15.26
N CYS A 97 -0.98 -8.57 -14.66
CA CYS A 97 -0.14 -7.82 -13.71
C CYS A 97 0.81 -6.82 -14.38
N SER A 98 1.01 -6.91 -15.70
CA SER A 98 1.73 -5.90 -16.49
C SER A 98 0.82 -4.93 -17.25
N GLY A 99 -0.50 -5.11 -17.19
CA GLY A 99 -1.43 -4.36 -18.05
C GLY A 99 -1.32 -4.73 -19.54
N GLY A 100 -0.90 -5.95 -19.88
CA GLY A 100 -0.67 -6.38 -21.26
C GLY A 100 0.55 -5.71 -21.92
N THR A 101 0.60 -5.78 -23.25
CA THR A 101 1.62 -5.10 -24.07
C THR A 101 1.17 -3.71 -24.50
N GLY A 102 2.08 -2.74 -24.60
CA GLY A 102 1.78 -1.40 -25.13
C GLY A 102 1.70 -0.29 -24.06
N GLY A 103 2.03 -0.60 -22.81
CA GLY A 103 2.33 0.41 -21.80
C GLY A 103 3.69 1.09 -22.05
N PRO A 104 3.98 2.21 -21.37
CA PRO A 104 5.20 2.99 -21.58
C PRO A 104 6.48 2.34 -21.05
N TYR A 105 6.36 1.33 -20.18
CA TYR A 105 7.48 0.60 -19.58
C TYR A 105 7.24 -0.91 -19.66
N ASP A 106 8.33 -1.70 -19.64
CA ASP A 106 8.23 -3.15 -19.62
C ASP A 106 7.93 -3.68 -18.20
N PHE A 107 6.67 -3.97 -17.92
CA PHE A 107 6.26 -4.65 -16.69
C PHE A 107 6.12 -6.18 -16.87
N SER A 108 6.60 -6.77 -17.97
CA SER A 108 6.34 -8.17 -18.28
C SER A 108 6.81 -9.15 -17.19
N ALA A 109 7.94 -8.85 -16.51
CA ALA A 109 8.45 -9.69 -15.44
C ALA A 109 7.54 -9.77 -14.20
N TYR A 110 6.64 -8.80 -14.01
CA TYR A 110 5.67 -8.80 -12.90
C TYR A 110 4.51 -9.77 -13.13
N ASN A 111 4.43 -10.41 -14.31
CA ASN A 111 3.52 -11.53 -14.56
C ASN A 111 4.09 -12.89 -14.11
N ALA A 112 5.36 -12.95 -13.68
CA ALA A 112 6.00 -14.22 -13.38
C ALA A 112 5.22 -15.05 -12.36
N VAL A 113 5.07 -16.33 -12.66
CA VAL A 113 4.41 -17.33 -11.83
C VAL A 113 5.40 -17.76 -10.75
N ARG A 114 5.23 -17.22 -9.54
CA ARG A 114 6.11 -17.44 -8.41
C ARG A 114 5.33 -17.41 -7.10
N SER A 115 5.78 -18.21 -6.13
CA SER A 115 5.18 -18.29 -4.79
C SER A 115 5.87 -17.39 -3.76
N ASP A 116 6.91 -16.66 -4.15
CA ASP A 116 7.77 -15.86 -3.27
C ASP A 116 7.70 -14.34 -3.52
N TRP A 117 6.66 -13.88 -4.21
CA TRP A 117 6.31 -12.46 -4.23
C TRP A 117 6.01 -11.93 -2.81
N PRO A 118 6.29 -10.64 -2.52
CA PRO A 118 5.85 -9.98 -1.30
C PRO A 118 4.35 -10.16 -1.07
N LEU A 119 3.93 -10.40 0.18
CA LEU A 119 2.61 -10.93 0.48
C LEU A 119 1.93 -10.11 1.58
N THR A 120 0.67 -9.71 1.37
CA THR A 120 -0.15 -9.09 2.43
C THR A 120 -1.02 -10.13 3.12
N HIS A 121 -0.94 -10.24 4.45
CA HIS A 121 -1.72 -11.17 5.26
C HIS A 121 -3.06 -10.56 5.64
N LEU A 122 -4.15 -11.26 5.36
CA LEU A 122 -5.52 -10.76 5.49
C LEU A 122 -6.44 -11.78 6.20
N THR A 123 -7.55 -11.26 6.72
CA THR A 123 -8.62 -12.05 7.31
C THR A 123 -9.80 -12.11 6.35
N SER A 124 -10.22 -13.31 5.99
CA SER A 124 -11.38 -13.54 5.13
C SER A 124 -12.63 -12.94 5.79
N GLY A 125 -13.45 -12.20 5.04
CA GLY A 125 -14.64 -11.54 5.58
C GLY A 125 -14.37 -10.28 6.40
N ALA A 126 -13.12 -9.84 6.56
CA ALA A 126 -12.82 -8.60 7.28
C ALA A 126 -13.09 -7.36 6.39
N SER A 127 -13.44 -6.25 7.03
CA SER A 127 -13.39 -4.93 6.39
C SER A 127 -11.96 -4.42 6.44
N ILE A 128 -11.44 -3.97 5.29
CA ILE A 128 -10.13 -3.34 5.18
C ILE A 128 -10.26 -1.95 4.56
N GLN A 129 -9.32 -1.05 4.87
CA GLN A 129 -9.20 0.21 4.16
C GLN A 129 -8.24 0.04 2.99
N MET A 130 -8.79 -0.10 1.79
CA MET A 130 -8.02 -0.09 0.54
C MET A 130 -7.29 1.25 0.41
N ARG A 131 -6.03 1.22 -0.03
CA ARG A 131 -5.24 2.40 -0.38
C ARG A 131 -4.66 2.23 -1.76
N HIS A 132 -4.84 3.23 -2.62
CA HIS A 132 -4.35 3.21 -3.99
C HIS A 132 -3.63 4.52 -4.27
N SER A 133 -2.41 4.45 -4.80
CA SER A 133 -1.60 5.65 -5.03
C SER A 133 -2.34 6.65 -5.92
N ASN A 134 -2.25 7.92 -5.55
CA ASN A 134 -2.74 9.04 -6.35
C ASN A 134 -1.57 9.87 -6.90
N TRP A 135 -0.45 9.22 -7.26
CA TRP A 135 0.77 9.87 -7.77
C TRP A 135 0.46 10.95 -8.81
N ALA A 136 -0.50 10.66 -9.71
CA ALA A 136 -1.25 11.70 -10.41
C ALA A 136 -2.76 11.48 -10.19
N GLN A 137 -3.44 12.49 -9.64
CA GLN A 137 -4.85 12.39 -9.28
C GLN A 137 -5.77 12.61 -10.50
N HIS A 138 -6.70 11.68 -10.72
CA HIS A 138 -7.68 11.71 -11.81
C HIS A 138 -9.02 11.10 -11.36
N PRO A 139 -10.15 11.53 -11.95
CA PRO A 139 -11.44 10.93 -11.66
C PRO A 139 -11.56 9.55 -12.32
N GLY A 140 -12.35 8.66 -11.71
CA GLY A 140 -12.58 7.34 -12.27
C GLY A 140 -13.16 6.34 -11.29
N ALA A 141 -13.34 5.12 -11.79
CA ALA A 141 -13.80 3.96 -11.02
C ALA A 141 -12.65 2.98 -10.77
N PHE A 142 -12.56 2.46 -9.55
CA PHE A 142 -11.65 1.41 -9.15
C PHE A 142 -12.47 0.13 -8.99
N ASN A 143 -12.35 -0.79 -9.95
CA ASN A 143 -12.97 -2.10 -9.89
C ASN A 143 -11.98 -3.10 -9.30
N TYR A 144 -12.37 -3.86 -8.28
CA TYR A 144 -11.49 -4.78 -7.60
C TYR A 144 -12.04 -6.20 -7.55
N TYR A 145 -11.13 -7.13 -7.77
CA TYR A 145 -11.38 -8.54 -7.99
C TYR A 145 -10.43 -9.35 -7.12
N VAL A 146 -10.80 -10.58 -6.81
CA VAL A 146 -9.94 -11.55 -6.15
C VAL A 146 -9.98 -12.85 -6.92
N THR A 147 -8.88 -13.58 -6.95
CA THR A 147 -8.87 -14.96 -7.47
C THR A 147 -9.89 -15.84 -6.72
N LYS A 148 -10.58 -16.73 -7.44
CA LYS A 148 -11.56 -17.69 -6.90
C LYS A 148 -10.90 -18.74 -6.00
N ASN A 149 -11.68 -19.36 -5.12
CA ASN A 149 -11.21 -20.55 -4.41
C ASN A 149 -10.90 -21.68 -5.42
N GLY A 150 -9.81 -22.41 -5.19
CA GLY A 150 -9.34 -23.44 -6.13
C GLY A 150 -8.57 -22.92 -7.34
N TRP A 151 -8.30 -21.60 -7.42
CA TRP A 151 -7.36 -21.05 -8.39
C TRP A 151 -5.97 -21.72 -8.25
N ASN A 152 -5.29 -21.93 -9.38
CA ASN A 152 -3.95 -22.51 -9.43
C ASN A 152 -2.87 -21.40 -9.29
N PRO A 153 -2.19 -21.27 -8.14
CA PRO A 153 -1.13 -20.28 -7.96
C PRO A 153 0.15 -20.60 -8.75
N ASP A 154 0.29 -21.83 -9.24
CA ASP A 154 1.44 -22.29 -10.03
C ASP A 154 1.20 -22.15 -11.55
N GLY A 155 0.16 -21.40 -11.94
CA GLY A 155 -0.15 -21.07 -13.33
C GLY A 155 -0.21 -19.56 -13.59
N PRO A 156 -0.14 -19.13 -14.86
CA PRO A 156 -0.38 -17.73 -15.22
C PRO A 156 -1.79 -17.31 -14.82
N LEU A 157 -1.92 -16.13 -14.21
CA LEU A 157 -3.22 -15.54 -13.83
C LEU A 157 -4.07 -15.28 -15.07
N LYS A 158 -5.33 -15.71 -15.05
CA LYS A 158 -6.29 -15.54 -16.14
C LYS A 158 -7.48 -14.70 -15.70
N TRP A 159 -8.17 -14.09 -16.65
CA TRP A 159 -9.44 -13.40 -16.36
C TRP A 159 -10.50 -14.33 -15.77
N SER A 160 -10.51 -15.59 -16.20
CA SER A 160 -11.44 -16.61 -15.69
C SER A 160 -11.18 -16.99 -14.24
N ASP A 161 -9.98 -16.71 -13.71
CA ASP A 161 -9.62 -16.97 -12.32
C ASP A 161 -10.20 -15.92 -11.36
N LEU A 162 -10.57 -14.74 -11.85
CA LEU A 162 -11.01 -13.61 -11.05
C LEU A 162 -12.52 -13.59 -10.82
N GLU A 163 -12.93 -13.13 -9.63
CA GLU A 163 -14.31 -12.74 -9.32
C GLU A 163 -14.33 -11.33 -8.71
N PRO A 164 -15.30 -10.47 -9.09
CA PRO A 164 -15.41 -9.13 -8.53
C PRO A 164 -15.85 -9.21 -7.07
N PHE A 165 -15.31 -8.32 -6.22
CA PHE A 165 -15.81 -8.16 -4.85
C PHE A 165 -16.17 -6.71 -4.50
N GLY A 166 -16.05 -5.78 -5.45
CA GLY A 166 -16.65 -4.47 -5.36
C GLY A 166 -16.04 -3.46 -6.32
N SER A 167 -16.48 -2.22 -6.15
CA SER A 167 -15.99 -1.06 -6.88
C SER A 167 -16.14 0.20 -6.04
N VAL A 168 -15.33 1.22 -6.30
CA VAL A 168 -15.55 2.58 -5.79
C VAL A 168 -15.35 3.59 -6.91
N THR A 169 -16.12 4.68 -6.91
CA THR A 169 -15.97 5.78 -7.88
C THR A 169 -15.59 7.04 -7.14
N ASN A 170 -14.55 7.72 -7.61
CA ASN A 170 -14.04 8.97 -7.03
C ASN A 170 -13.89 8.93 -5.49
N PRO A 171 -13.16 7.95 -4.93
CA PRO A 171 -12.90 7.89 -3.48
C PRO A 171 -12.17 9.15 -2.99
N PRO A 172 -12.30 9.49 -1.69
CA PRO A 172 -11.50 10.55 -1.09
C PRO A 172 -10.00 10.23 -1.18
N ALA A 173 -9.19 11.29 -1.12
CA ALA A 173 -7.74 11.21 -1.11
C ALA A 173 -7.15 11.73 0.21
N ASN A 174 -6.01 11.16 0.59
CA ASN A 174 -5.11 11.67 1.62
C ASN A 174 -3.87 12.24 0.91
N GLY A 175 -3.60 13.53 1.11
CA GLY A 175 -2.55 14.27 0.42
C GLY A 175 -2.88 14.62 -1.04
N GLY A 176 -1.93 15.26 -1.71
CA GLY A 176 -2.05 15.70 -3.11
C GLY A 176 -1.28 14.79 -4.08
N PRO A 177 -1.12 15.19 -5.36
CA PRO A 177 -0.32 14.44 -6.33
C PRO A 177 1.14 14.25 -5.89
N GLY A 178 1.74 13.13 -6.28
CA GLY A 178 3.12 12.73 -5.97
C GLY A 178 3.33 12.10 -4.59
N GLY A 179 4.54 11.60 -4.33
CA GLY A 179 4.91 11.00 -3.05
C GLY A 179 4.18 9.70 -2.73
N LEU A 180 3.96 9.43 -1.44
CA LEU A 180 3.21 8.26 -0.93
C LEU A 180 1.77 8.61 -0.54
N ASN A 181 1.18 9.59 -1.23
CA ASN A 181 -0.22 9.96 -1.08
C ASN A 181 -1.13 8.92 -1.74
N TYR A 182 -2.40 8.87 -1.34
CA TYR A 182 -3.31 7.81 -1.78
C TYR A 182 -4.77 8.18 -1.74
N TYR A 183 -5.56 7.56 -2.61
CA TYR A 183 -6.99 7.37 -2.41
C TYR A 183 -7.25 6.31 -1.35
N TYR A 184 -8.35 6.42 -0.63
CA TYR A 184 -8.76 5.41 0.34
C TYR A 184 -10.27 5.16 0.35
N TRP A 185 -10.65 3.91 0.63
CA TRP A 185 -12.04 3.50 0.85
C TRP A 185 -12.09 2.21 1.67
N ASN A 186 -13.21 1.97 2.35
CA ASN A 186 -13.42 0.68 3.03
C ASN A 186 -13.96 -0.34 2.02
N ALA A 187 -13.40 -1.55 2.04
CA ALA A 187 -13.86 -2.68 1.24
C ALA A 187 -14.04 -3.90 2.15
N GLN A 188 -15.16 -4.61 1.95
CA GLN A 188 -15.42 -5.87 2.62
C GLN A 188 -14.74 -6.99 1.82
N LEU A 189 -13.78 -7.68 2.42
CA LEU A 189 -13.17 -8.86 1.79
C LEU A 189 -14.20 -9.99 1.69
N PRO A 190 -14.20 -10.78 0.60
CA PRO A 190 -15.07 -11.96 0.51
C PRO A 190 -14.83 -12.93 1.67
N SER A 191 -15.92 -13.47 2.21
CA SER A 191 -15.86 -14.56 3.19
C SER A 191 -15.52 -15.89 2.52
N GLY A 192 -14.95 -16.83 3.28
CA GLY A 192 -14.64 -18.17 2.81
C GLY A 192 -13.37 -18.26 1.96
N LYS A 193 -12.53 -17.22 1.93
CA LYS A 193 -11.20 -17.26 1.29
C LYS A 193 -10.18 -17.89 2.22
N THR A 194 -9.28 -18.70 1.68
CA THR A 194 -8.23 -19.38 2.45
C THR A 194 -6.96 -19.50 1.63
N GLY A 195 -5.79 -19.28 2.25
CA GLY A 195 -4.51 -19.43 1.56
C GLY A 195 -4.22 -18.30 0.59
N ARG A 196 -3.33 -18.56 -0.39
CA ARG A 196 -2.81 -17.52 -1.30
C ARG A 196 -3.83 -17.15 -2.37
N HIS A 197 -3.93 -15.86 -2.63
CA HIS A 197 -4.79 -15.26 -3.64
C HIS A 197 -4.12 -14.02 -4.24
N ILE A 198 -4.59 -13.58 -5.40
CA ILE A 198 -4.27 -12.25 -5.95
C ILE A 198 -5.52 -11.37 -5.84
N ILE A 199 -5.35 -10.17 -5.30
CA ILE A 199 -6.30 -9.06 -5.46
C ILE A 199 -5.87 -8.23 -6.67
N TYR A 200 -6.78 -8.09 -7.62
CA TYR A 200 -6.57 -7.33 -8.84
C TYR A 200 -7.40 -6.04 -8.80
N THR A 201 -6.77 -4.89 -8.98
CA THR A 201 -7.46 -3.58 -9.05
C THR A 201 -7.29 -2.99 -10.45
N HIS A 202 -8.41 -2.61 -11.06
CA HIS A 202 -8.48 -1.97 -12.37
C HIS A 202 -9.05 -0.57 -12.19
N TRP A 203 -8.21 0.45 -12.36
CA TRP A 203 -8.63 1.84 -12.32
C TRP A 203 -8.96 2.33 -13.73
N ILE A 204 -10.22 2.71 -13.93
CA ILE A 204 -10.77 3.20 -15.19
C ILE A 204 -11.01 4.69 -15.04
N ARG A 205 -10.22 5.51 -15.74
CA ARG A 205 -10.42 6.96 -15.77
C ARG A 205 -11.74 7.30 -16.45
N SER A 206 -12.38 8.36 -15.97
CA SER A 206 -13.59 8.90 -16.60
C SER A 206 -13.32 10.09 -17.52
N ASP A 207 -12.09 10.62 -17.51
CA ASP A 207 -11.63 11.78 -18.29
C ASP A 207 -10.66 11.40 -19.43
N SER A 208 -10.41 10.10 -19.63
CA SER A 208 -9.49 9.56 -20.65
C SER A 208 -9.82 8.08 -20.92
N ASN A 209 -9.30 7.55 -22.04
CA ASN A 209 -9.28 6.10 -22.28
C ASN A 209 -8.20 5.38 -21.46
N GLU A 210 -7.34 6.10 -20.75
CA GLU A 210 -6.24 5.51 -19.99
C GLU A 210 -6.74 4.73 -18.76
N ASN A 211 -6.21 3.52 -18.55
CA ASN A 211 -6.51 2.67 -17.39
C ASN A 211 -5.23 2.17 -16.71
N PHE A 212 -5.35 1.78 -15.44
CA PHE A 212 -4.25 1.26 -14.61
C PHE A 212 -4.60 -0.09 -14.02
N TYR A 213 -3.57 -0.92 -13.84
CA TYR A 213 -3.71 -2.30 -13.44
C TYR A 213 -2.77 -2.63 -12.28
N SER A 214 -3.28 -3.32 -11.27
CA SER A 214 -2.53 -3.61 -10.05
C SER A 214 -2.82 -5.03 -9.59
N CYS A 215 -1.77 -5.85 -9.46
CA CYS A 215 -1.83 -7.15 -8.79
C CYS A 215 -1.19 -7.07 -7.41
N SER A 216 -1.95 -7.42 -6.37
CA SER A 216 -1.47 -7.53 -5.00
C SER A 216 -1.54 -8.99 -4.56
N ASP A 217 -0.40 -9.60 -4.25
CA ASP A 217 -0.37 -10.96 -3.69
C ASP A 217 -0.79 -10.90 -2.22
N VAL A 218 -1.76 -11.73 -1.85
CA VAL A 218 -2.32 -11.79 -0.50
C VAL A 218 -2.44 -13.22 0.00
N VAL A 219 -2.52 -13.39 1.31
CA VAL A 219 -2.86 -14.66 1.95
C VAL A 219 -3.97 -14.47 2.96
N PHE A 220 -4.99 -15.33 2.90
CA PHE A 220 -6.08 -15.37 3.86
C PHE A 220 -5.75 -16.40 4.93
N ASP A 221 -5.04 -15.97 5.97
CA ASP A 221 -4.55 -16.78 7.09
C ASP A 221 -4.91 -16.20 8.47
N GLY A 222 -5.76 -15.17 8.50
CA GLY A 222 -6.15 -14.47 9.74
C GLY A 222 -5.30 -13.24 10.05
N GLY A 223 -4.44 -12.82 9.11
CA GLY A 223 -3.71 -11.55 9.21
C GLY A 223 -4.60 -10.31 9.15
N ASN A 224 -4.02 -9.17 9.50
CA ASN A 224 -4.67 -7.87 9.62
C ASN A 224 -3.94 -6.78 8.81
N GLY A 225 -3.27 -7.16 7.73
CA GLY A 225 -2.53 -6.27 6.84
C GLY A 225 -1.01 -6.31 7.01
N GLN A 226 -0.46 -7.30 7.72
CA GLN A 226 0.98 -7.53 7.76
C GLN A 226 1.52 -7.75 6.35
N VAL A 227 2.71 -7.23 6.06
CA VAL A 227 3.42 -7.50 4.80
C VAL A 227 4.65 -8.35 5.08
N THR A 228 4.84 -9.41 4.30
CA THR A 228 5.99 -10.31 4.35
C THR A 228 6.72 -10.35 3.02
N GLY A 229 7.96 -10.83 3.04
CA GLY A 229 8.78 -10.91 1.84
C GLY A 229 9.33 -9.55 1.36
N VAL A 230 9.36 -8.52 2.22
CA VAL A 230 10.01 -7.23 1.97
C VAL A 230 11.12 -7.02 3.02
N GLY A 231 12.28 -6.50 2.60
CA GLY A 231 13.42 -6.21 3.46
C GLY A 231 14.41 -7.37 3.60
N PRO A 232 15.56 -7.13 4.27
CA PRO A 232 16.60 -8.14 4.44
C PRO A 232 16.06 -9.31 5.29
N GLY A 233 16.04 -10.52 4.70
CA GLY A 233 15.60 -11.74 5.38
C GLY A 233 14.21 -12.27 5.00
N GLY A 234 13.48 -11.62 4.07
CA GLY A 234 12.29 -12.19 3.40
C GLY A 234 11.28 -12.84 4.35
N SER A 235 10.97 -12.17 5.47
CA SER A 235 10.32 -12.76 6.64
C SER A 235 9.04 -13.55 6.29
N THR A 236 9.02 -14.86 6.47
CA THR A 236 7.82 -15.49 7.07
C THR A 236 7.58 -14.85 8.44
N PRO A 237 6.33 -14.76 8.94
CA PRO A 237 6.11 -14.36 10.32
C PRO A 237 6.61 -15.48 11.24
N THR A 238 7.91 -15.60 11.40
CA THR A 238 8.52 -16.38 12.47
C THR A 238 8.31 -15.59 13.75
N ALA A 239 7.91 -16.25 14.83
CA ALA A 239 7.89 -15.63 16.14
C ALA A 239 9.29 -15.08 16.46
N THR A 240 9.43 -13.75 16.54
CA THR A 240 10.67 -13.07 16.97
C THR A 240 10.37 -12.16 18.16
N PRO A 241 11.40 -11.87 18.98
CA PRO A 241 11.46 -12.14 20.42
C PRO A 241 10.49 -11.25 21.23
N THR A 242 10.01 -11.79 22.34
CA THR A 242 9.41 -10.98 23.41
C THR A 242 10.49 -10.04 23.97
N VAL A 243 10.49 -8.77 23.57
CA VAL A 243 11.24 -7.74 24.29
C VAL A 243 10.43 -7.33 25.51
N THR A 244 10.84 -7.83 26.68
CA THR A 244 10.36 -7.35 27.97
C THR A 244 10.97 -5.97 28.23
N PRO A 245 10.19 -4.89 28.39
CA PRO A 245 10.74 -3.60 28.80
C PRO A 245 11.23 -3.70 30.25
N THR A 246 12.51 -3.40 30.50
CA THR A 246 13.05 -3.17 31.85
C THR A 246 12.84 -1.71 32.21
N GLY A 247 11.71 -1.40 32.84
CA GLY A 247 11.40 -0.10 33.43
C GLY A 247 10.26 -0.24 34.46
N PRO A 248 10.27 0.52 35.56
CA PRO A 248 9.33 0.32 36.66
C PRO A 248 7.88 0.53 36.21
N THR A 249 7.08 -0.50 36.44
CA THR A 249 5.63 -0.56 36.21
C THR A 249 4.90 0.56 36.95
N PRO A 250 4.12 1.42 36.28
CA PRO A 250 3.10 2.20 36.97
C PRO A 250 1.99 1.25 37.45
N THR A 251 1.65 1.33 38.73
CA THR A 251 0.58 0.58 39.38
C THR A 251 -0.79 0.92 38.79
N GLY A 252 -1.20 0.17 37.77
CA GLY A 252 -2.58 0.09 37.25
C GLY A 252 -3.08 -1.36 37.27
N ALA A 253 -4.39 -1.58 37.11
CA ALA A 253 -4.98 -2.92 37.03
C ALA A 253 -4.54 -3.72 35.79
N CYS A 254 -3.86 -3.08 34.85
CA CYS A 254 -3.34 -3.68 33.62
C CYS A 254 -1.90 -3.26 33.32
N THR A 255 -1.23 -4.05 32.49
CA THR A 255 0.05 -3.71 31.87
C THR A 255 -0.08 -3.77 30.35
N ALA A 256 0.82 -3.10 29.64
CA ALA A 256 0.88 -3.13 28.18
C ALA A 256 2.31 -3.36 27.70
N THR A 257 2.48 -4.26 26.72
CA THR A 257 3.77 -4.52 26.08
C THR A 257 3.68 -4.19 24.60
N TRP A 258 4.75 -3.63 24.05
CA TRP A 258 4.82 -3.15 22.68
C TRP A 258 5.75 -4.02 21.84
N LYS A 259 5.31 -4.29 20.61
CA LYS A 259 6.09 -4.90 19.56
C LYS A 259 5.96 -4.03 18.31
N ALA A 260 7.06 -3.75 17.64
CA ALA A 260 7.02 -3.18 16.30
C ALA A 260 7.63 -4.14 15.29
N THR A 261 7.03 -4.14 14.11
CA THR A 261 7.48 -4.85 12.93
C THR A 261 7.81 -3.81 11.88
N ASN A 262 9.02 -3.87 11.33
CA ASN A 262 9.33 -3.06 10.15
C ASN A 262 8.44 -3.57 9.02
N THR A 263 7.63 -2.69 8.45
CA THR A 263 6.71 -3.05 7.35
C THR A 263 7.45 -3.27 6.03
N GLY A 264 8.73 -2.87 5.97
CA GLY A 264 9.50 -2.79 4.74
C GLY A 264 9.24 -1.51 3.95
N TRP A 265 8.33 -0.66 4.41
CA TRP A 265 8.01 0.63 3.80
C TRP A 265 8.91 1.70 4.41
N ALA A 266 9.68 2.40 3.57
CA ALA A 266 10.55 3.48 4.03
C ALA A 266 9.72 4.53 4.81
N GLY A 267 10.06 4.72 6.09
CA GLY A 267 9.32 5.62 6.96
C GLY A 267 7.97 5.10 7.43
N HIS A 268 7.71 3.79 7.44
CA HIS A 268 6.56 3.22 8.14
C HIS A 268 6.91 1.94 8.92
N PHE A 269 6.17 1.70 10.00
CA PHE A 269 6.23 0.45 10.76
C PHE A 269 4.83 0.04 11.23
N GLN A 270 4.70 -1.22 11.63
CA GLN A 270 3.49 -1.74 12.24
C GLN A 270 3.75 -1.94 13.73
N GLY A 271 2.91 -1.34 14.57
CA GLY A 271 2.89 -1.59 16.01
C GLY A 271 1.82 -2.61 16.38
N GLU A 272 2.14 -3.46 17.35
CA GLU A 272 1.21 -4.32 18.07
C GLU A 272 1.42 -4.11 19.57
N VAL A 273 0.34 -3.99 20.31
CA VAL A 273 0.35 -3.82 21.76
C VAL A 273 -0.50 -4.92 22.38
N THR A 274 0.09 -5.65 23.32
CA THR A 274 -0.64 -6.61 24.16
C THR A 274 -1.00 -5.95 25.48
N VAL A 275 -2.28 -5.93 25.82
CA VAL A 275 -2.80 -5.49 27.11
C VAL A 275 -3.08 -6.72 27.96
N LYS A 276 -2.60 -6.72 29.20
CA LYS A 276 -2.83 -7.79 30.18
C LYS A 276 -3.48 -7.25 31.44
N ASN A 277 -4.54 -7.88 31.91
CA ASN A 277 -5.06 -7.63 33.25
C ASN A 277 -4.15 -8.33 34.28
N THR A 278 -3.51 -7.55 35.14
CA THR A 278 -2.61 -8.04 36.20
C THR A 278 -3.24 -7.94 37.59
N SER A 279 -4.49 -7.49 37.69
CA SER A 279 -5.24 -7.47 38.94
C SER A 279 -5.90 -8.81 39.24
N THR A 280 -6.43 -8.95 40.46
CA THR A 280 -7.18 -10.12 40.92
C THR A 280 -8.67 -10.07 40.55
N ALA A 281 -9.14 -8.96 39.97
CA ALA A 281 -10.52 -8.77 39.53
C ALA A 281 -10.60 -8.61 38.00
N GLY A 282 -11.78 -8.83 37.42
CA GLY A 282 -12.00 -8.49 36.01
C GLY A 282 -11.97 -6.98 35.81
N ILE A 283 -11.39 -6.50 34.72
CA ILE A 283 -11.48 -5.10 34.29
C ILE A 283 -12.51 -4.96 33.18
N ASN A 284 -13.14 -3.80 33.06
CA ASN A 284 -14.19 -3.50 32.06
C ASN A 284 -13.80 -2.41 31.04
N GLY A 285 -12.52 -2.03 31.03
CA GLY A 285 -11.95 -1.11 30.06
C GLY A 285 -10.44 -1.03 30.26
N TRP A 286 -9.74 -0.56 29.23
CA TRP A 286 -8.32 -0.26 29.33
C TRP A 286 -7.97 0.92 28.44
N THR A 287 -6.98 1.70 28.87
CA THR A 287 -6.37 2.78 28.11
C THR A 287 -4.86 2.64 28.20
N VAL A 288 -4.21 2.53 27.04
CA VAL A 288 -2.76 2.49 26.93
C VAL A 288 -2.23 3.84 26.50
N ASN A 289 -1.21 4.33 27.18
CA ASN A 289 -0.57 5.61 26.87
C ASN A 289 0.93 5.43 26.69
N TRP A 290 1.51 6.14 25.72
CA TRP A 290 2.96 6.26 25.54
C TRP A 290 3.30 7.57 24.85
N THR A 291 4.58 7.94 24.91
CA THR A 291 5.09 9.13 24.20
C THR A 291 6.08 8.70 23.12
N TYR A 292 5.90 9.20 21.90
CA TYR A 292 6.90 9.07 20.84
C TYR A 292 8.03 10.07 21.03
N SER A 293 9.26 9.62 20.82
CA SER A 293 10.47 10.45 20.97
C SER A 293 10.82 11.28 19.72
N GLY A 294 10.20 11.04 18.55
CA GLY A 294 10.36 11.96 17.42
C GLY A 294 9.82 11.47 16.07
N GLY A 295 8.93 12.26 15.45
CA GLY A 295 8.55 12.15 14.04
C GLY A 295 7.60 10.99 13.69
N GLN A 296 7.23 10.13 14.64
CA GLN A 296 6.26 9.06 14.41
C GLN A 296 4.81 9.57 14.41
N GLY A 297 4.01 9.03 13.50
CA GLY A 297 2.58 9.29 13.38
C GLY A 297 1.77 8.01 13.25
N PHE A 298 0.47 8.06 13.49
CA PHE A 298 -0.42 6.98 13.08
C PHE A 298 -0.70 7.09 11.58
N ASP A 299 -0.66 5.96 10.87
CA ASP A 299 -1.08 5.85 9.47
C ASP A 299 -2.45 5.15 9.44
N GLY A 300 -3.50 5.96 9.56
CA GLY A 300 -4.89 5.48 9.69
C GLY A 300 -5.28 5.16 11.14
N ALA A 301 -6.45 4.52 11.29
CA ALA A 301 -6.96 4.13 12.61
C ALA A 301 -6.33 2.82 13.10
N PRO A 302 -6.07 2.66 14.41
CA PRO A 302 -5.71 1.37 14.98
C PRO A 302 -6.84 0.35 14.81
N TRP A 303 -6.50 -0.94 14.68
CA TRP A 303 -7.46 -2.04 14.79
C TRP A 303 -7.50 -2.56 16.23
N ASN A 304 -8.67 -3.03 16.65
CA ASN A 304 -8.97 -3.51 18.01
C ASN A 304 -8.68 -2.46 19.11
N GLY A 305 -8.65 -1.18 18.75
CA GLY A 305 -8.47 -0.05 19.66
C GLY A 305 -9.03 1.24 19.06
N VAL A 306 -9.19 2.26 19.89
CA VAL A 306 -9.67 3.59 19.48
C VAL A 306 -8.66 4.63 19.93
N LEU A 307 -8.10 5.37 18.98
CA LEU A 307 -7.17 6.45 19.27
C LEU A 307 -7.91 7.57 20.02
N SER A 308 -7.44 7.91 21.22
CA SER A 308 -7.96 8.95 22.10
C SER A 308 -6.97 10.08 22.37
N GLY A 309 -5.71 9.95 21.91
CA GLY A 309 -4.67 10.97 22.02
C GLY A 309 -3.69 10.89 20.84
N GLN A 310 -3.26 12.03 20.33
CA GLN A 310 -2.41 12.14 19.13
C GLN A 310 -0.93 12.25 19.50
N PRO A 311 0.00 11.78 18.63
CA PRO A 311 1.43 12.02 18.79
C PRO A 311 1.78 13.48 19.10
N PRO A 312 2.79 13.75 19.95
CA PRO A 312 3.70 12.77 20.53
C PRO A 312 3.08 11.99 21.70
N ASN A 313 1.99 12.44 22.32
CA ASN A 313 1.35 11.81 23.48
C ASN A 313 0.17 10.93 23.06
N VAL A 314 0.49 9.67 22.73
CA VAL A 314 -0.50 8.73 22.24
C VAL A 314 -1.32 8.16 23.39
N SER A 315 -2.62 8.07 23.16
CA SER A 315 -3.55 7.35 24.02
C SER A 315 -4.45 6.48 23.14
N VAL A 316 -4.56 5.18 23.46
CA VAL A 316 -5.46 4.24 22.79
C VAL A 316 -6.32 3.54 23.83
N LYS A 317 -7.64 3.63 23.70
CA LYS A 317 -8.60 2.90 24.52
C LYS A 317 -9.10 1.64 23.82
N ASN A 318 -9.72 0.75 24.58
CA ASN A 318 -10.33 -0.47 24.05
C ASN A 318 -11.38 -0.19 22.97
N ALA A 319 -11.49 -1.11 22.01
CA ALA A 319 -12.65 -1.19 21.13
C ALA A 319 -13.87 -1.66 21.93
N GLY A 320 -15.07 -1.48 21.36
CA GLY A 320 -16.33 -1.75 22.07
C GLY A 320 -16.51 -3.20 22.56
N TYR A 321 -15.75 -4.15 22.01
CA TYR A 321 -15.90 -5.59 22.29
C TYR A 321 -14.74 -6.21 23.07
N ASN A 322 -13.60 -5.52 23.26
CA ASN A 322 -12.40 -6.09 23.88
C ASN A 322 -11.94 -5.37 25.16
N GLY A 323 -12.84 -4.61 25.79
CA GLY A 323 -12.56 -3.92 27.06
C GLY A 323 -12.64 -4.80 28.30
N GLN A 324 -13.44 -5.88 28.27
CA GLN A 324 -13.59 -6.79 29.40
C GLN A 324 -12.47 -7.83 29.41
N LEU A 325 -11.64 -7.84 30.45
CA LEU A 325 -10.58 -8.84 30.65
C LEU A 325 -10.70 -9.45 32.04
N ALA A 326 -10.87 -10.77 32.11
CA ALA A 326 -10.75 -11.54 33.36
C ALA A 326 -9.33 -11.41 33.96
N PRO A 327 -9.14 -11.74 35.25
CA PRO A 327 -7.79 -11.80 35.84
C PRO A 327 -6.84 -12.64 34.96
N ASN A 328 -5.64 -12.10 34.71
CA ASN A 328 -4.61 -12.68 33.84
C ASN A 328 -4.93 -12.79 32.34
N ALA A 329 -6.12 -12.38 31.89
CA ALA A 329 -6.47 -12.39 30.47
C ALA A 329 -5.74 -11.29 29.69
N THR A 330 -5.61 -11.50 28.37
CA THR A 330 -4.94 -10.57 27.45
C THR A 330 -5.84 -10.22 26.26
N THR A 331 -5.57 -9.06 25.66
CA THR A 331 -6.07 -8.68 24.34
C THR A 331 -4.96 -7.96 23.58
N THR A 332 -5.09 -7.85 22.26
CA THR A 332 -4.16 -7.10 21.42
C THR A 332 -4.88 -6.02 20.62
N PHE A 333 -4.17 -4.93 20.37
CA PHE A 333 -4.48 -3.98 19.32
C PHE A 333 -3.25 -3.71 18.49
N GLY A 334 -3.44 -3.30 17.25
CA GLY A 334 -2.32 -2.92 16.39
C GLY A 334 -2.63 -1.70 15.55
N PHE A 335 -1.60 -1.17 14.91
CA PHE A 335 -1.67 0.04 14.12
C PHE A 335 -0.56 0.09 13.09
N ASN A 336 -0.81 0.78 11.98
CA ASN A 336 0.27 1.23 11.11
C ASN A 336 0.71 2.62 11.57
N ALA A 337 2.01 2.89 11.45
CA ALA A 337 2.62 4.14 11.86
C ALA A 337 3.59 4.63 10.80
N THR A 338 3.72 5.94 10.69
CA THR A 338 4.78 6.61 9.94
C THR A 338 6.01 6.86 10.84
N GLY A 339 7.16 7.12 10.23
CA GLY A 339 8.45 7.31 10.88
C GLY A 339 9.25 6.01 11.04
N SER A 340 10.44 6.15 11.61
CA SER A 340 11.28 5.01 11.99
C SER A 340 10.77 4.36 13.27
N ILE A 341 10.96 3.04 13.39
CA ILE A 341 10.68 2.31 14.64
C ILE A 341 11.45 2.98 15.79
N PRO A 342 10.78 3.37 16.88
CA PRO A 342 11.46 3.94 18.04
C PRO A 342 12.53 3.00 18.60
N SER A 343 13.73 3.54 18.80
CA SER A 343 14.84 2.86 19.48
C SER A 343 15.45 3.84 20.49
N PRO A 344 15.27 3.62 21.81
CA PRO A 344 14.63 2.47 22.43
C PRO A 344 13.09 2.43 22.21
N ALA A 345 12.51 1.25 22.43
CA ALA A 345 11.06 1.06 22.44
C ALA A 345 10.40 2.05 23.43
N PRO A 346 9.19 2.57 23.11
CA PRO A 346 8.49 3.46 24.03
C PRO A 346 8.08 2.70 25.30
N THR A 347 8.16 3.38 26.44
CA THR A 347 7.58 2.87 27.68
C THR A 347 6.08 3.08 27.65
N LEU A 348 5.32 2.00 27.76
CA LEU A 348 3.86 2.03 27.80
C LEU A 348 3.36 2.05 29.25
N THR A 349 2.29 2.79 29.47
CA THR A 349 1.49 2.72 30.70
C THR A 349 0.08 2.22 30.35
N CYS A 350 -0.56 1.51 31.28
CA CYS A 350 -1.93 1.03 31.10
C CYS A 350 -2.77 1.38 32.33
N THR A 351 -3.96 1.93 32.09
CA THR A 351 -4.94 2.22 33.14
C THR A 351 -6.27 1.54 32.83
N SER A 352 -6.99 1.17 33.89
CA SER A 352 -8.37 0.66 33.84
C SER A 352 -9.27 1.62 34.63
N PRO A 353 -10.55 1.78 34.25
CA PRO A 353 -11.56 2.42 35.08
C PRO A 353 -11.72 1.75 36.44
#